data_AF-A0A4Q1KCJ8-F1
#
_entry.id   AF-A0A4Q1KCJ8-F1
#
_cell.length_a   1.000
_cell.length_b   1.000
_cell.length_c   1.000
_cell.angle_alpha   90.00
_cell.angle_beta   90.00
_cell.angle_gamma   90.00
#
_symmetry.space_group_name_H-M   'P 1'
#
loop_
_entity.id
_entity.type
_entity.pdbx_description
1 polymer ?
#
loop_
_entity_poly.entity_id
_entity_poly.type
_entity_poly.pdbx_seq_one_letter_code
_entity_poly.pdbx_strand_id
1 'polypeptide(L)'
;MRKLSIFATLLVTFLLFSCSNSENSSSSGQSQNVVTFTSNSVAKTVTSFQARKSENTIAITAVTSDGYGLEINFNKFGDLNKVSTYNLMGSESNTSHINFTSHYFTFNMTSIDESNKIVKGDFTGRLYENENDLSSPYVTVSGNFDVVYTEVTPTVPNLECYAKIAGQDWYSTKGYQNNGFGMDDFIMQNLSDDDVLIGMGFNSTNNGPGVYNFTPSSTTNFVHFSKFNTTTLEYDLYNCTGTMTVVSKTPAIVGYIIDVNYSLTAVNPANSSQSIQITNGHYKDYYSW
;
A
#
# COMPACT_ATOMS: atom_id res chain seq x y z
N MET A 1 -13.63 12.01 13.50
CA MET A 1 -12.47 11.32 14.10
C MET A 1 -11.28 11.56 13.19
N ARG A 2 -10.23 12.22 13.68
CA ARG A 2 -9.01 12.46 12.90
C ARG A 2 -8.28 11.13 12.77
N LYS A 3 -8.42 10.47 11.61
CA LYS A 3 -7.52 9.38 11.22
C LYS A 3 -6.15 10.01 11.06
N LEU A 4 -5.20 9.68 11.93
CA LEU A 4 -3.81 10.06 11.70
C LEU A 4 -3.27 9.04 10.69
N SER A 5 -3.36 9.37 9.40
CA SER A 5 -2.63 8.63 8.39
C SER A 5 -1.15 8.97 8.58
N ILE A 6 -0.42 8.11 9.29
CA ILE A 6 1.04 8.12 9.26
C ILE A 6 1.42 7.55 7.88
N PHE A 7 1.28 8.39 6.87
CA PHE A 7 1.96 8.14 5.62
C PHE A 7 3.45 8.26 5.93
N ALA A 8 4.22 7.22 5.61
CA ALA A 8 5.59 7.43 5.17
C ALA A 8 5.52 8.22 3.85
N THR A 9 5.14 9.50 3.93
CA THR A 9 5.16 10.42 2.81
C THR A 9 6.63 10.58 2.49
N LEU A 10 7.07 9.92 1.42
CA LEU A 10 8.32 10.27 0.77
C LEU A 10 8.18 11.75 0.41
N LEU A 11 8.77 12.64 1.21
CA LEU A 11 8.76 14.08 0.93
C LEU A 11 9.57 14.27 -0.36
N VAL A 12 8.89 14.32 -1.50
CA VAL A 12 9.52 14.54 -2.80
C VAL A 12 9.86 16.02 -2.91
N THR A 13 11.05 16.40 -2.48
CA THR A 13 11.66 17.65 -2.91
C THR A 13 11.87 17.58 -4.42
N PHE A 14 11.11 18.39 -5.17
CA PHE A 14 11.38 18.71 -6.58
C PHE A 14 12.70 19.48 -6.67
N LEU A 15 13.82 18.75 -6.69
CA LEU A 15 15.06 19.31 -7.22
C LEU A 15 14.96 19.21 -8.75
N LEU A 16 14.59 20.34 -9.36
CA LEU A 16 14.63 20.55 -10.81
C LEU A 16 16.10 20.48 -11.27
N PHE A 17 16.65 19.28 -11.41
CA PHE A 17 17.84 19.08 -12.21
C PHE A 17 17.42 18.93 -13.66
N SER A 18 17.54 20.04 -14.39
CA SER A 18 17.69 20.03 -15.84
C SER A 18 18.91 19.16 -16.16
N CYS A 19 18.68 17.95 -16.67
CA CYS A 19 19.75 17.19 -17.32
C CYS A 19 19.93 17.78 -18.72
N SER A 20 21.04 18.48 -18.89
CA SER A 20 21.60 18.91 -20.17
C SER A 20 21.74 17.71 -21.11
N ASN A 21 21.33 17.89 -22.36
CA ASN A 21 21.64 16.99 -23.48
C ASN A 21 23.13 16.63 -23.51
N SER A 22 23.44 15.34 -23.42
CA SER A 22 24.69 14.79 -23.92
C SER A 22 24.38 13.92 -25.13
N GLU A 23 24.82 14.37 -26.31
CA GLU A 23 24.68 13.66 -27.59
C GLU A 23 25.59 12.43 -27.69
N ASN A 24 25.05 11.42 -28.38
CA ASN A 24 25.67 10.32 -29.12
C ASN A 24 26.50 9.25 -28.38
N SER A 25 25.89 8.06 -28.29
CA SER A 25 26.43 6.89 -28.99
C SER A 25 25.29 5.96 -29.44
N SER A 26 25.37 5.52 -30.70
CA SER A 26 24.40 4.68 -31.36
C SER A 26 24.52 3.22 -30.91
N SER A 27 23.54 2.76 -30.14
CA SER A 27 23.19 1.34 -30.06
C SER A 27 21.68 1.19 -30.26
N SER A 28 21.32 0.39 -31.25
CA SER A 28 19.94 0.05 -31.60
C SER A 28 19.20 -0.62 -30.43
N GLY A 29 18.08 -0.02 -30.03
CA GLY A 29 16.95 -0.74 -29.43
C GLY A 29 16.72 -0.56 -27.93
N GLN A 30 16.14 0.58 -27.52
CA GLN A 30 14.96 0.63 -26.64
C GLN A 30 14.54 2.10 -26.41
N SER A 31 13.40 2.50 -26.98
CA SER A 31 12.70 3.72 -26.57
C SER A 31 11.96 3.44 -25.25
N GLN A 32 12.72 3.26 -24.15
CA GLN A 32 12.16 3.00 -22.82
C GLN A 32 12.27 4.24 -21.95
N ASN A 33 11.18 5.01 -21.95
CA ASN A 33 10.87 6.01 -20.94
C ASN A 33 9.53 6.66 -21.31
N VAL A 34 8.42 6.01 -20.97
CA VAL A 34 7.11 6.57 -21.28
C VAL A 34 6.14 6.42 -20.13
N VAL A 35 5.40 7.50 -19.88
CA VAL A 35 4.15 7.48 -19.12
C VAL A 35 3.13 8.18 -20.00
N THR A 36 2.04 7.50 -20.34
CA THR A 36 0.91 8.11 -21.05
C THR A 36 -0.35 7.87 -20.27
N PHE A 37 -1.24 8.88 -20.23
CA PHE A 37 -2.54 8.70 -19.62
C PHE A 37 -3.58 9.68 -20.18
N THR A 38 -4.84 9.35 -19.92
CA THR A 38 -6.00 10.20 -20.15
C THR A 38 -6.70 10.48 -18.84
N SER A 39 -7.40 11.62 -18.77
CA SER A 39 -8.36 11.93 -17.70
C SER A 39 -9.66 12.37 -18.36
N ASN A 40 -10.77 11.71 -18.03
CA ASN A 40 -12.08 11.87 -18.68
C ASN A 40 -11.98 11.76 -20.22
N SER A 41 -11.21 10.77 -20.70
CA SER A 41 -10.92 10.53 -22.13
C SER A 41 -10.13 11.64 -22.83
N VAL A 42 -9.63 12.65 -22.11
CA VAL A 42 -8.74 13.69 -22.65
C VAL A 42 -7.30 13.29 -22.40
N ALA A 43 -6.52 13.20 -23.48
CA ALA A 43 -5.09 12.91 -23.40
C ALA A 43 -4.35 13.97 -22.58
N LYS A 44 -3.49 13.51 -21.68
CA LYS A 44 -2.66 14.36 -20.84
C LYS A 44 -1.21 14.27 -21.30
N THR A 45 -0.67 15.39 -21.79
CA THR A 45 0.72 15.45 -22.26
C THR A 45 1.67 15.52 -21.07
N VAL A 46 2.29 14.39 -20.75
CA VAL A 46 3.32 14.28 -19.70
C VAL A 46 4.57 15.05 -20.15
N THR A 47 5.03 15.98 -19.33
CA THR A 47 6.24 16.78 -19.55
C THR A 47 7.40 16.32 -18.69
N SER A 48 7.11 15.71 -17.54
CA SER A 48 8.12 15.11 -16.67
C SER A 48 7.52 13.96 -15.88
N PHE A 49 8.35 12.98 -15.54
CA PHE A 49 7.97 11.91 -14.64
C PHE A 49 9.20 11.36 -13.93
N GLN A 50 8.95 10.61 -12.87
CA GLN A 50 9.96 9.89 -12.12
C GLN A 50 9.37 8.59 -11.59
N ALA A 51 10.17 7.53 -11.61
CA ALA A 51 9.86 6.28 -10.94
C ALA A 51 10.93 6.00 -9.87
N ARG A 52 10.50 5.65 -8.67
CA ARG A 52 11.38 5.29 -7.54
C ARG A 52 10.92 3.96 -6.97
N LYS A 53 11.87 3.10 -6.64
CA LYS A 53 11.67 1.87 -5.87
C LYS A 53 12.33 2.04 -4.51
N SER A 54 11.60 1.70 -3.45
CA SER A 54 12.12 1.58 -2.09
C SER A 54 11.72 0.21 -1.60
N GLU A 55 12.70 -0.68 -1.50
CA GLU A 55 12.49 -2.11 -1.18
C GLU A 55 11.50 -2.75 -2.16
N ASN A 56 10.31 -3.15 -1.68
CA ASN A 56 9.27 -3.77 -2.48
C ASN A 56 8.30 -2.75 -3.08
N THR A 57 8.32 -1.48 -2.67
CA THR A 57 7.36 -0.47 -3.12
C THR A 57 7.91 0.32 -4.30
N ILE A 58 7.07 0.53 -5.32
CA ILE A 58 7.36 1.34 -6.49
C ILE A 58 6.36 2.50 -6.54
N ALA A 59 6.88 3.71 -6.73
CA ALA A 59 6.11 4.93 -6.90
C ALA A 59 6.47 5.57 -8.25
N ILE A 60 5.46 5.83 -9.08
CA ILE A 60 5.58 6.57 -10.33
C ILE A 60 4.81 7.88 -10.17
N THR A 61 5.50 9.01 -10.37
CA THR A 61 4.88 10.33 -10.40
C THR A 61 5.08 10.95 -11.77
N ALA A 62 4.04 11.49 -12.38
CA ALA A 62 4.11 12.21 -13.65
C ALA A 62 3.41 13.57 -13.54
N VAL A 63 3.91 14.56 -14.27
CA VAL A 63 3.36 15.92 -14.33
C VAL A 63 3.20 16.32 -15.78
N THR A 64 2.12 17.02 -16.08
CA THR A 64 1.77 17.51 -17.41
C THR A 64 2.09 19.01 -17.55
N SER A 65 2.04 19.52 -18.78
CA SER A 65 2.26 20.95 -19.06
C SER A 65 1.23 21.88 -18.41
N ASP A 66 0.00 21.39 -18.17
CA ASP A 66 -1.09 22.13 -17.52
C ASP A 66 -1.08 22.01 -15.99
N GLY A 67 -0.04 21.41 -15.39
CA GLY A 67 0.10 21.27 -13.94
C GLY A 67 -0.76 20.15 -13.33
N TYR A 68 -1.23 19.21 -14.16
CA TYR A 68 -1.93 18.01 -13.72
C TYR A 68 -0.93 16.92 -13.36
N GLY A 69 -1.07 16.35 -12.18
CA GLY A 69 -0.23 15.29 -11.65
C GLY A 69 -0.93 13.94 -11.71
N LEU A 70 -0.12 12.89 -11.86
CA LEU A 70 -0.48 11.49 -11.70
C LEU A 70 0.50 10.85 -10.72
N GLU A 71 -0.01 10.03 -9.81
CA GLU A 71 0.78 9.21 -8.90
C GLU A 71 0.24 7.78 -8.95
N ILE A 72 1.14 6.80 -9.09
CA ILE A 72 0.83 5.37 -9.06
C ILE A 72 1.76 4.75 -8.02
N ASN A 73 1.21 4.11 -7.00
CA ASN A 73 1.98 3.35 -6.01
C ASN A 73 1.51 1.91 -6.00
N PHE A 74 2.46 0.98 -6.06
CA PHE A 74 2.22 -0.46 -6.08
C PHE A 74 3.46 -1.18 -5.55
N ASN A 75 3.34 -2.47 -5.23
CA ASN A 75 4.49 -3.27 -4.85
C ASN A 75 5.07 -4.03 -6.05
N LYS A 76 6.28 -4.57 -5.92
CA LYS A 76 6.96 -5.35 -6.96
C LYS A 76 6.29 -6.69 -7.30
N PHE A 77 5.27 -7.09 -6.53
CA PHE A 77 4.49 -8.30 -6.75
C PHE A 77 3.27 -8.03 -7.64
N GLY A 78 2.97 -6.76 -7.90
CA GLY A 78 1.88 -6.33 -8.79
C GLY A 78 0.65 -5.79 -8.05
N ASP A 79 0.67 -5.78 -6.71
CA ASP A 79 -0.48 -5.32 -5.92
C ASP A 79 -0.49 -3.79 -5.84
N LEU A 80 -1.65 -3.19 -6.10
CA LEU A 80 -1.83 -1.74 -6.10
C LEU A 80 -1.97 -1.18 -4.66
N ASN A 81 -1.32 -0.06 -4.35
CA ASN A 81 -1.64 0.74 -3.17
C ASN A 81 -2.67 1.80 -3.54
N LYS A 82 -2.32 2.65 -4.51
CA LYS A 82 -3.19 3.72 -4.99
C LYS A 82 -2.80 4.21 -6.37
N VAL A 83 -3.79 4.73 -7.08
CA VAL A 83 -3.59 5.69 -8.17
C VAL A 83 -4.25 7.00 -7.76
N SER A 84 -3.58 8.12 -7.97
CA SER A 84 -4.16 9.44 -7.72
C SER A 84 -3.85 10.41 -8.85
N THR A 85 -4.75 11.37 -9.06
CA THR A 85 -4.51 12.56 -9.87
C THR A 85 -4.71 13.80 -9.02
N TYR A 86 -3.95 14.85 -9.27
CA TYR A 86 -4.02 16.09 -8.51
C TYR A 86 -3.68 17.29 -9.37
N ASN A 87 -4.12 18.48 -8.98
CA ASN A 87 -3.68 19.73 -9.59
C ASN A 87 -2.59 20.36 -8.72
N LEU A 88 -1.39 20.60 -9.27
CA LEU A 88 -0.28 21.22 -8.54
C LEU A 88 -0.60 22.61 -7.99
N MET A 89 -1.56 23.30 -8.61
CA MET A 89 -1.97 24.66 -8.27
C MET A 89 -3.36 24.71 -7.62
N GLY A 90 -3.99 23.55 -7.34
CA GLY A 90 -5.34 23.44 -6.81
C GLY A 90 -5.44 22.51 -5.60
N SER A 91 -6.63 22.45 -5.00
CA SER A 91 -6.97 21.50 -3.94
C SER A 91 -7.62 20.22 -4.46
N GLU A 92 -7.91 20.16 -5.76
CA GLU A 92 -8.59 19.03 -6.39
C GLU A 92 -7.63 17.85 -6.48
N SER A 93 -8.04 16.73 -5.88
CA SER A 93 -7.37 15.44 -6.03
C SER A 93 -8.42 14.34 -6.10
N ASN A 94 -8.15 13.33 -6.91
CA ASN A 94 -8.97 12.14 -7.03
C ASN A 94 -8.07 10.92 -6.81
N THR A 95 -8.54 9.94 -6.05
CA THR A 95 -7.76 8.74 -5.70
C THR A 95 -8.59 7.47 -5.87
N SER A 96 -7.96 6.36 -6.21
CA SER A 96 -8.60 5.04 -6.28
C SER A 96 -9.27 4.68 -4.94
N HIS A 97 -10.34 3.89 -4.96
CA HIS A 97 -11.01 3.47 -3.73
C HIS A 97 -10.04 2.72 -2.80
N ILE A 98 -10.03 3.08 -1.52
CA ILE A 98 -9.05 2.58 -0.54
C ILE A 98 -9.18 1.09 -0.24
N ASN A 99 -10.39 0.54 -0.28
CA ASN A 99 -10.66 -0.85 0.10
C ASN A 99 -10.86 -1.70 -1.14
N PHE A 100 -10.30 -2.91 -1.16
CA PHE A 100 -10.43 -3.85 -2.28
C PHE A 100 -10.21 -3.18 -3.65
N THR A 101 -9.12 -2.41 -3.76
CA THR A 101 -8.87 -1.52 -4.90
C THR A 101 -8.88 -2.26 -6.23
N SER A 102 -8.40 -3.51 -6.28
CA SER A 102 -8.41 -4.36 -7.48
C SER A 102 -9.82 -4.69 -8.00
N HIS A 103 -10.85 -4.60 -7.14
CA HIS A 103 -12.24 -4.77 -7.54
C HIS A 103 -12.81 -3.53 -8.26
N TYR A 104 -12.34 -2.34 -7.89
CA TYR A 104 -12.89 -1.06 -8.36
C TYR A 104 -11.98 -0.32 -9.35
N PHE A 105 -10.74 -0.78 -9.52
CA PHE A 105 -9.74 -0.19 -10.38
C PHE A 105 -8.88 -1.28 -11.00
N THR A 106 -8.68 -1.23 -12.31
CA THR A 106 -7.83 -2.19 -13.02
C THR A 106 -6.41 -1.65 -13.05
N PHE A 107 -5.48 -2.41 -12.47
CA PHE A 107 -4.05 -2.19 -12.56
C PHE A 107 -3.39 -3.51 -12.93
N ASN A 108 -2.43 -3.44 -13.85
CA ASN A 108 -1.72 -4.61 -14.34
C ASN A 108 -0.24 -4.28 -14.49
N MET A 109 0.58 -4.86 -13.63
CA MET A 109 2.04 -4.84 -13.79
C MET A 109 2.43 -5.96 -14.75
N THR A 110 2.70 -5.60 -16.01
CA THR A 110 3.03 -6.57 -17.06
C THR A 110 4.42 -7.15 -16.93
N SER A 111 5.38 -6.37 -16.40
CA SER A 111 6.74 -6.87 -16.12
C SER A 111 7.49 -5.97 -15.16
N ILE A 112 8.43 -6.59 -14.43
CA ILE A 112 9.50 -5.90 -13.72
C ILE A 112 10.83 -6.58 -14.06
N ASP A 113 11.80 -5.78 -14.51
CA ASP A 113 13.18 -6.20 -14.74
C ASP A 113 14.05 -5.54 -13.67
N GLU A 114 14.41 -6.30 -12.64
CA GLU A 114 15.24 -5.80 -11.53
C GLU A 114 16.70 -5.58 -11.93
N SER A 115 17.19 -6.19 -13.01
CA SER A 115 18.57 -6.01 -13.47
C SER A 115 18.74 -4.68 -14.21
N ASN A 116 17.79 -4.36 -15.09
CA ASN A 116 17.78 -3.12 -15.86
C ASN A 116 16.96 -2.00 -15.22
N LYS A 117 16.34 -2.28 -14.06
CA LYS A 117 15.51 -1.36 -13.28
C LYS A 117 14.32 -0.79 -14.06
N ILE A 118 13.63 -1.66 -14.80
CA ILE A 118 12.49 -1.27 -15.62
C ILE A 118 11.22 -1.87 -15.04
N VAL A 119 10.14 -1.10 -15.04
CA VAL A 119 8.81 -1.60 -14.70
C VAL A 119 7.81 -1.16 -15.76
N LYS A 120 6.89 -2.07 -16.11
CA LYS A 120 5.88 -1.86 -17.13
C LYS A 120 4.51 -2.24 -16.65
N GLY A 121 3.51 -1.51 -17.11
CA GLY A 121 2.14 -1.79 -16.76
C GLY A 121 1.15 -0.85 -17.40
N ASP A 122 -0.11 -1.16 -17.12
CA ASP A 122 -1.27 -0.41 -17.57
C ASP A 122 -2.26 -0.26 -16.43
N PHE A 123 -3.12 0.74 -16.56
CA PHE A 123 -4.14 1.03 -15.58
C PHE A 123 -5.37 1.64 -16.23
N THR A 124 -6.53 1.39 -15.63
CA THR A 124 -7.79 2.03 -16.01
C THR A 124 -8.81 1.94 -14.88
N GLY A 125 -9.59 3.00 -14.67
CA GLY A 125 -10.64 2.98 -13.68
C GLY A 125 -11.12 4.36 -13.25
N ARG A 126 -11.87 4.38 -12.16
CA ARG A 126 -12.40 5.61 -11.54
C ARG A 126 -11.48 6.04 -10.40
N LEU A 127 -11.21 7.34 -10.34
CA LEU A 127 -10.58 8.00 -9.20
C LEU A 127 -11.60 8.94 -8.55
N TYR A 128 -11.80 8.81 -7.24
CA TYR A 128 -12.85 9.46 -6.48
C TYR A 128 -12.32 10.66 -5.72
N GLU A 129 -13.10 11.75 -5.61
CA GLU A 129 -12.77 12.89 -4.74
C GLU A 129 -12.66 12.47 -3.27
N ASN A 130 -13.44 11.48 -2.85
CA ASN A 130 -13.30 10.82 -1.56
C ASN A 130 -13.00 9.33 -1.76
N GLU A 131 -11.76 8.92 -1.46
CA GLU A 131 -11.32 7.52 -1.60
C GLU A 131 -12.11 6.51 -0.75
N ASN A 132 -12.90 6.96 0.23
CA ASN A 132 -13.73 6.12 1.09
C ASN A 132 -15.19 6.01 0.62
N ASP A 133 -15.57 6.71 -0.45
CA ASP A 133 -16.97 6.81 -0.90
C ASP A 133 -17.09 6.58 -2.41
N LEU A 134 -17.55 5.39 -2.78
CA LEU A 134 -17.77 4.98 -4.18
C LEU A 134 -18.87 5.76 -4.90
N SER A 135 -19.68 6.54 -4.16
CA SER A 135 -20.71 7.42 -4.72
C SER A 135 -20.23 8.87 -4.90
N SER A 136 -19.04 9.21 -4.40
CA SER A 136 -18.46 10.55 -4.55
C SER A 136 -18.15 10.87 -6.02
N PRO A 137 -18.06 12.17 -6.38
CA PRO A 137 -17.65 12.56 -7.72
C PRO A 137 -16.31 11.91 -8.10
N TYR A 138 -16.18 11.57 -9.38
CA TYR A 138 -15.01 10.86 -9.87
C TYR A 138 -14.57 11.36 -11.23
N VAL A 139 -13.32 11.08 -11.56
CA VAL A 139 -12.77 11.14 -12.91
C VAL A 139 -12.44 9.73 -13.41
N THR A 140 -12.51 9.52 -14.72
CA THR A 140 -11.98 8.29 -15.31
C THR A 140 -10.54 8.51 -15.74
N VAL A 141 -9.67 7.53 -15.49
CA VAL A 141 -8.30 7.54 -15.96
C VAL A 141 -7.98 6.25 -16.68
N SER A 142 -7.08 6.33 -17.66
CA SER A 142 -6.48 5.17 -18.28
C SER A 142 -5.08 5.52 -18.77
N GLY A 143 -4.17 4.56 -18.77
CA GLY A 143 -2.80 4.83 -19.17
C GLY A 143 -1.89 3.60 -19.16
N ASN A 144 -0.64 3.83 -19.53
CA ASN A 144 0.43 2.84 -19.49
C ASN A 144 1.75 3.49 -19.13
N PHE A 145 2.68 2.66 -18.66
CA PHE A 145 4.03 3.07 -18.34
C PHE A 145 5.04 1.98 -18.76
N ASP A 146 6.21 2.41 -19.22
CA ASP A 146 7.43 1.63 -19.41
C ASP A 146 8.58 2.56 -18.98
N VAL A 147 8.95 2.43 -17.70
CA VAL A 147 9.81 3.42 -17.02
C VAL A 147 10.99 2.76 -16.36
N VAL A 148 12.13 3.45 -16.41
CA VAL A 148 13.30 3.12 -15.60
C VAL A 148 13.12 3.74 -14.22
N TYR A 149 13.21 2.93 -13.17
CA TYR A 149 13.15 3.39 -11.79
C TYR A 149 14.54 3.57 -11.17
N THR A 150 14.63 4.47 -10.19
CA THR A 150 15.80 4.58 -9.32
C THR A 150 15.53 3.91 -7.98
N GLU A 151 16.55 3.28 -7.42
CA GLU A 151 16.47 2.69 -6.07
C GLU A 151 16.69 3.78 -5.02
N VAL A 152 15.90 3.73 -3.95
CA VAL A 152 16.01 4.62 -2.79
C VAL A 152 16.12 3.73 -1.56
N THR A 153 17.15 3.98 -0.76
CA THR A 153 17.32 3.29 0.53
C THR A 153 16.40 3.94 1.57
N PRO A 154 15.48 3.19 2.20
CA PRO A 154 14.64 3.73 3.26
C PRO A 154 15.47 4.01 4.52
N THR A 155 15.02 4.99 5.30
CA THR A 155 15.64 5.33 6.59
C THR A 155 15.55 4.18 7.59
N VAL A 156 14.43 3.45 7.57
CA VAL A 156 14.21 2.24 8.38
C VAL A 156 13.93 1.10 7.40
N PRO A 157 14.82 0.09 7.31
CA PRO A 157 14.64 -0.98 6.34
C PRO A 157 13.69 -2.07 6.84
N ASN A 158 13.10 -2.77 5.87
CA ASN A 158 12.20 -3.90 5.99
C ASN A 158 10.96 -3.54 6.81
N LEU A 159 10.31 -2.43 6.47
CA LEU A 159 8.97 -2.14 7.01
C LEU A 159 7.95 -2.79 6.07
N GLU A 160 7.40 -3.91 6.50
CA GLU A 160 6.57 -4.75 5.65
C GLU A 160 5.58 -5.60 6.46
N CYS A 161 4.47 -5.96 5.83
CA CYS A 161 3.52 -6.93 6.33
C CYS A 161 3.21 -7.93 5.22
N TYR A 162 3.46 -9.21 5.48
CA TYR A 162 3.17 -10.27 4.51
C TYR A 162 2.73 -11.55 5.24
N ALA A 163 2.05 -12.44 4.50
CA ALA A 163 1.66 -13.76 4.99
C ALA A 163 1.35 -14.71 3.83
N LYS A 164 1.07 -15.98 4.16
CA LYS A 164 0.36 -16.90 3.28
C LYS A 164 -1.09 -17.05 3.72
N ILE A 165 -2.04 -16.66 2.87
CA ILE A 165 -3.49 -16.78 3.11
C ILE A 165 -4.02 -17.92 2.26
N ALA A 166 -4.55 -18.96 2.90
CA ALA A 166 -4.95 -20.21 2.23
C ALA A 166 -3.85 -20.77 1.29
N GLY A 167 -2.58 -20.57 1.66
CA GLY A 167 -1.40 -21.02 0.91
C GLY A 167 -0.87 -20.04 -0.14
N GLN A 168 -1.63 -19.01 -0.50
CA GLN A 168 -1.21 -17.97 -1.46
C GLN A 168 -0.44 -16.86 -0.77
N ASP A 169 0.60 -16.35 -1.40
CA ASP A 169 1.35 -15.21 -0.88
C ASP A 169 0.49 -13.95 -0.89
N TRP A 170 0.58 -13.18 0.19
CA TRP A 170 -0.12 -11.93 0.38
C TRP A 170 0.86 -10.90 0.91
N TYR A 171 0.86 -9.71 0.32
CA TYR A 171 1.75 -8.61 0.66
C TYR A 171 0.92 -7.35 0.87
N SER A 172 1.08 -6.71 2.01
CA SER A 172 0.43 -5.43 2.24
C SER A 172 1.05 -4.34 1.36
N THR A 173 0.21 -3.47 0.82
CA THR A 173 0.60 -2.26 0.09
C THR A 173 0.30 -0.99 0.89
N LYS A 174 -0.51 -1.08 1.94
CA LYS A 174 -1.01 0.05 2.73
C LYS A 174 -1.19 -0.31 4.20
N GLY A 175 -0.75 0.60 5.08
CA GLY A 175 -0.91 0.49 6.53
C GLY A 175 -1.50 1.76 7.14
N TYR A 176 -2.29 1.63 8.22
CA TYR A 176 -2.69 2.77 9.05
C TYR A 176 -2.96 2.35 10.50
N GLN A 177 -2.83 3.30 11.43
CA GLN A 177 -3.02 3.07 12.86
C GLN A 177 -4.40 3.57 13.30
N ASN A 178 -5.09 2.75 14.10
CA ASN A 178 -6.27 3.13 14.88
C ASN A 178 -5.94 3.06 16.38
N ASN A 179 -6.69 3.82 17.19
CA ASN A 179 -6.69 3.62 18.64
C ASN A 179 -7.32 2.25 18.96
N GLY A 180 -6.73 1.54 19.91
CA GLY A 180 -7.23 0.27 20.42
C GLY A 180 -8.30 0.44 21.50
N PHE A 181 -8.47 -0.58 22.34
CA PHE A 181 -9.52 -0.64 23.36
C PHE A 181 -9.18 0.17 24.64
N GLY A 182 -7.90 0.32 24.96
CA GLY A 182 -7.37 1.15 26.05
C GLY A 182 -6.55 2.34 25.57
N MET A 183 -6.16 3.21 26.51
CA MET A 183 -5.35 4.41 26.25
C MET A 183 -3.97 4.09 25.65
N ASP A 184 -3.43 2.92 26.01
CA ASP A 184 -2.12 2.42 25.55
C ASP A 184 -2.24 1.39 24.42
N ASP A 185 -3.46 1.13 23.94
CA ASP A 185 -3.69 0.13 22.90
C ASP A 185 -3.75 0.81 21.53
N PHE A 186 -3.19 0.15 20.53
CA PHE A 186 -3.29 0.57 19.14
C PHE A 186 -3.46 -0.65 18.24
N ILE A 187 -4.15 -0.43 17.12
CA ILE A 187 -4.38 -1.45 16.11
C ILE A 187 -3.77 -0.98 14.80
N MET A 188 -2.80 -1.73 14.31
CA MET A 188 -2.17 -1.51 13.02
C MET A 188 -2.96 -2.28 11.96
N GLN A 189 -3.57 -1.56 11.03
CA GLN A 189 -4.37 -2.13 9.96
C GLN A 189 -3.54 -2.20 8.69
N ASN A 190 -3.40 -3.40 8.12
CA ASN A 190 -2.65 -3.65 6.90
C ASN A 190 -3.59 -4.16 5.81
N LEU A 191 -3.46 -3.57 4.63
CA LEU A 191 -4.28 -3.79 3.45
C LEU A 191 -3.38 -4.15 2.26
N SER A 192 -3.92 -4.93 1.32
CA SER A 192 -3.43 -5.02 -0.05
C SER A 192 -4.49 -4.42 -1.00
N ASP A 193 -4.39 -4.66 -2.31
CA ASP A 193 -5.45 -4.31 -3.26
C ASP A 193 -6.61 -5.33 -3.31
N ASP A 194 -6.50 -6.45 -2.61
CA ASP A 194 -7.52 -7.50 -2.53
C ASP A 194 -8.54 -7.26 -1.40
N ASP A 195 -9.39 -8.26 -1.14
CA ASP A 195 -10.46 -8.16 -0.15
C ASP A 195 -9.99 -8.41 1.29
N VAL A 196 -8.69 -8.50 1.55
CA VAL A 196 -8.15 -8.85 2.87
C VAL A 196 -7.68 -7.62 3.65
N LEU A 197 -7.98 -7.64 4.95
CA LEU A 197 -7.37 -6.77 5.94
C LEU A 197 -6.78 -7.61 7.08
N ILE A 198 -5.51 -7.37 7.41
CA ILE A 198 -4.82 -7.94 8.58
C ILE A 198 -4.58 -6.85 9.62
N GLY A 199 -5.23 -6.99 10.77
CA GLY A 199 -5.12 -6.07 11.90
C GLY A 199 -4.23 -6.63 12.99
N MET A 200 -3.35 -5.83 13.58
CA MET A 200 -2.52 -6.24 14.72
C MET A 200 -2.73 -5.33 15.91
N GLY A 201 -3.25 -5.91 16.99
CA GLY A 201 -3.49 -5.19 18.23
C GLY A 201 -2.32 -5.32 19.18
N PHE A 202 -1.82 -4.20 19.67
CA PHE A 202 -0.73 -4.14 20.64
C PHE A 202 -1.13 -3.29 21.83
N ASN A 203 -0.52 -3.58 22.98
CA ASN A 203 -0.50 -2.67 24.13
C ASN A 203 0.91 -2.10 24.26
N SER A 204 1.05 -0.78 24.26
CA SER A 204 2.34 -0.08 24.26
C SER A 204 3.22 -0.39 25.48
N THR A 205 2.61 -0.84 26.59
CA THR A 205 3.30 -1.21 27.84
C THR A 205 3.58 -2.70 27.96
N ASN A 206 2.81 -3.55 27.27
CA ASN A 206 2.83 -5.01 27.42
C ASN A 206 2.94 -5.76 26.08
N ASN A 207 3.86 -5.33 25.23
CA ASN A 207 4.18 -5.96 23.93
C ASN A 207 5.69 -6.19 23.77
N GLY A 208 6.37 -6.61 24.84
CA GLY A 208 7.79 -6.96 24.79
C GLY A 208 8.04 -8.25 23.97
N PRO A 209 9.31 -8.59 23.68
CA PRO A 209 9.64 -9.83 22.99
C PRO A 209 9.06 -11.06 23.71
N GLY A 210 8.40 -11.95 22.97
CA GLY A 210 7.71 -13.10 23.54
C GLY A 210 6.65 -13.69 22.61
N VAL A 211 6.11 -14.84 23.03
CA VAL A 211 5.03 -15.54 22.32
C VAL A 211 3.71 -15.29 23.02
N TYR A 212 2.73 -14.77 22.27
CA TYR A 212 1.40 -14.43 22.72
C TYR A 212 0.39 -15.29 21.97
N ASN A 213 -0.32 -16.15 22.69
CA ASN A 213 -1.47 -16.85 22.14
C ASN A 213 -2.70 -15.94 22.25
N PHE A 214 -3.50 -15.86 21.20
CA PHE A 214 -4.72 -15.07 21.18
C PHE A 214 -5.93 -15.88 20.75
N THR A 215 -7.08 -15.46 21.25
CA THR A 215 -8.41 -15.99 20.93
C THR A 215 -9.29 -14.84 20.45
N PRO A 216 -10.54 -15.09 19.99
CA PRO A 216 -11.43 -14.02 19.53
C PRO A 216 -11.78 -12.99 20.62
N SER A 217 -11.52 -13.30 21.90
CA SER A 217 -11.75 -12.41 23.03
C SER A 217 -10.52 -11.59 23.44
N SER A 218 -9.36 -11.83 22.81
CA SER A 218 -8.13 -11.11 23.12
C SER A 218 -8.25 -9.63 22.75
N THR A 219 -7.96 -8.73 23.69
CA THR A 219 -8.05 -7.28 23.49
C THR A 219 -6.69 -6.63 23.20
N THR A 220 -5.59 -7.36 23.41
CA THR A 220 -4.21 -6.93 23.15
C THR A 220 -3.37 -8.12 22.69
N ASN A 221 -2.26 -7.84 22.01
CA ASN A 221 -1.33 -8.84 21.48
C ASN A 221 -2.02 -9.92 20.62
N PHE A 222 -2.82 -9.46 19.66
CA PHE A 222 -3.60 -10.32 18.78
C PHE A 222 -3.33 -9.97 17.32
N VAL A 223 -3.67 -10.91 16.44
CA VAL A 223 -3.82 -10.66 15.01
C VAL A 223 -5.25 -10.99 14.60
N HIS A 224 -5.90 -10.05 13.91
CA HIS A 224 -7.22 -10.20 13.35
C HIS A 224 -7.17 -10.24 11.83
N PHE A 225 -8.14 -10.94 11.26
CA PHE A 225 -8.35 -11.06 9.84
C PHE A 225 -9.79 -10.65 9.53
N SER A 226 -9.96 -9.84 8.50
CA SER A 226 -11.26 -9.43 8.00
C SER A 226 -11.32 -9.51 6.48
N LYS A 227 -12.52 -9.73 5.95
CA LYS A 227 -12.78 -9.70 4.50
C LYS A 227 -13.69 -8.55 4.12
N PHE A 228 -13.39 -7.86 3.03
CA PHE A 228 -14.22 -6.78 2.53
C PHE A 228 -15.52 -7.34 1.93
N ASN A 229 -16.65 -6.77 2.34
CA ASN A 229 -17.97 -7.15 1.85
C ASN A 229 -18.46 -6.09 0.86
N THR A 230 -18.52 -6.44 -0.42
CA THR A 230 -18.91 -5.51 -1.49
C THR A 230 -20.39 -5.09 -1.45
N THR A 231 -21.21 -5.73 -0.61
CA THR A 231 -22.61 -5.34 -0.40
C THR A 231 -22.76 -4.29 0.70
N THR A 232 -22.09 -4.48 1.84
CA THR A 232 -22.15 -3.55 2.98
C THR A 232 -21.10 -2.44 2.89
N LEU A 233 -20.06 -2.63 2.06
CA LEU A 233 -18.88 -1.78 1.94
C LEU A 233 -18.05 -1.69 3.23
N GLU A 234 -18.11 -2.74 4.05
CA GLU A 234 -17.41 -2.85 5.33
C GLU A 234 -16.57 -4.14 5.37
N TYR A 235 -15.61 -4.18 6.30
CA TYR A 235 -14.84 -5.38 6.58
C TYR A 235 -15.54 -6.27 7.60
N ASP A 236 -15.91 -7.48 7.20
CA ASP A 236 -16.46 -8.51 8.08
C ASP A 236 -15.32 -9.17 8.87
N LEU A 237 -15.35 -9.01 10.19
CA LEU A 237 -14.34 -9.56 11.11
C LEU A 237 -14.53 -11.07 11.32
N TYR A 238 -13.45 -11.83 11.19
CA TYR A 238 -13.46 -13.27 11.44
C TYR A 238 -13.07 -13.57 12.89
N ASN A 239 -13.58 -14.66 13.45
CA ASN A 239 -13.13 -15.18 14.73
C ASN A 239 -11.73 -15.77 14.56
N CYS A 240 -10.74 -15.10 15.16
CA CYS A 240 -9.33 -15.45 15.00
C CYS A 240 -8.77 -16.15 16.24
N THR A 241 -8.03 -17.23 16.05
CA THR A 241 -7.23 -17.88 17.10
C THR A 241 -5.85 -18.19 16.53
N GLY A 242 -4.80 -17.91 17.29
CA GLY A 242 -3.46 -18.04 16.76
C GLY A 242 -2.36 -17.64 17.72
N THR A 243 -1.18 -17.41 17.14
CA THR A 243 0.03 -17.02 17.84
C THR A 243 0.62 -15.77 17.22
N MET A 244 1.05 -14.85 18.07
CA MET A 244 1.82 -13.65 17.73
C MET A 244 3.14 -13.73 18.49
N THR A 245 4.26 -13.78 17.79
CA THR A 245 5.59 -13.80 18.37
C THR A 245 6.25 -12.46 18.13
N VAL A 246 6.34 -11.62 19.16
CA VAL A 246 7.13 -10.40 19.11
C VAL A 246 8.60 -10.80 19.14
N VAL A 247 9.31 -10.58 18.03
CA VAL A 247 10.73 -10.85 17.89
C VAL A 247 11.53 -9.74 18.55
N SER A 248 11.17 -8.49 18.26
CA SER A 248 11.84 -7.34 18.84
C SER A 248 10.90 -6.14 18.96
N LYS A 249 11.23 -5.27 19.91
CA LYS A 249 10.64 -3.94 20.08
C LYS A 249 11.77 -2.98 20.39
N THR A 250 12.09 -2.10 19.45
CA THR A 250 13.25 -1.22 19.53
C THR A 250 12.79 0.24 19.61
N PRO A 251 13.28 1.04 20.57
CA PRO A 251 12.99 2.47 20.61
C PRO A 251 13.41 3.18 19.33
N ALA A 252 12.59 4.13 18.86
CA ALA A 252 12.92 5.07 17.79
C ALA A 252 12.91 6.51 18.33
N ILE A 253 13.30 7.50 17.51
CA ILE A 253 13.39 8.92 17.93
C ILE A 253 12.07 9.41 18.52
N VAL A 254 10.97 9.01 17.91
CA VAL A 254 9.59 9.11 18.41
C VAL A 254 9.05 7.69 18.30
N GLY A 255 8.31 7.12 19.25
CA GLY A 255 7.71 5.79 19.06
C GLY A 255 8.67 4.59 19.15
N TYR A 256 8.26 3.47 18.56
CA TYR A 256 8.99 2.20 18.53
C TYR A 256 8.89 1.53 17.16
N ILE A 257 9.88 0.70 16.84
CA ILE A 257 9.81 -0.28 15.75
C ILE A 257 9.51 -1.64 16.38
N ILE A 258 8.49 -2.32 15.90
CA ILE A 258 8.11 -3.66 16.35
C ILE A 258 8.27 -4.65 15.20
N ASP A 259 8.74 -5.86 15.53
CA ASP A 259 8.98 -6.96 14.60
C ASP A 259 8.28 -8.20 15.16
N VAL A 260 7.40 -8.79 14.34
CA VAL A 260 6.43 -9.80 14.74
C VAL A 260 6.34 -10.90 13.70
N ASN A 261 6.37 -12.15 14.15
CA ASN A 261 5.91 -13.30 13.37
C ASN A 261 4.52 -13.72 13.85
N TYR A 262 3.63 -14.15 12.95
CA TYR A 262 2.29 -14.56 13.33
C TYR A 262 1.75 -15.72 12.49
N SER A 263 0.81 -16.45 13.08
CA SER A 263 0.00 -17.46 12.40
C SER A 263 -1.36 -17.56 13.07
N LEU A 264 -2.43 -17.77 12.29
CA LEU A 264 -3.78 -17.89 12.82
C LEU A 264 -4.70 -18.73 11.95
N THR A 265 -5.76 -19.21 12.60
CA THR A 265 -6.97 -19.69 11.94
C THR A 265 -8.05 -18.63 12.09
N ALA A 266 -8.63 -18.20 10.97
CA ALA A 266 -9.75 -17.27 10.92
C ALA A 266 -11.04 -18.01 10.51
N VAL A 267 -12.10 -17.91 11.30
CA VAL A 267 -13.39 -18.57 11.05
C VAL A 267 -14.48 -17.53 10.87
N ASN A 268 -15.25 -17.62 9.79
CA ASN A 268 -16.37 -16.70 9.55
C ASN A 268 -17.45 -16.90 10.63
N PRO A 269 -17.81 -15.87 11.42
CA PRO A 269 -18.81 -16.00 12.48
C PRO A 269 -20.22 -16.32 11.94
N ALA A 270 -20.53 -15.94 10.71
CA ALA A 270 -21.81 -16.24 10.05
C ALA A 270 -21.81 -17.62 9.37
N ASN A 271 -20.65 -18.24 9.16
CA ASN A 271 -20.51 -19.55 8.53
C ASN A 271 -19.26 -20.29 9.03
N SER A 272 -19.41 -21.10 10.08
CA SER A 272 -18.30 -21.81 10.72
C SER A 272 -17.58 -22.84 9.84
N SER A 273 -18.14 -23.22 8.69
CA SER A 273 -17.47 -24.08 7.70
C SER A 273 -16.42 -23.33 6.88
N GLN A 274 -16.50 -22.00 6.84
CA GLN A 274 -15.50 -21.15 6.20
C GLN A 274 -14.39 -20.84 7.20
N SER A 275 -13.31 -21.61 7.08
CA SER A 275 -12.07 -21.45 7.84
C SER A 275 -10.92 -21.16 6.89
N ILE A 276 -10.13 -20.14 7.23
CA ILE A 276 -8.97 -19.70 6.45
C ILE A 276 -7.73 -19.83 7.34
N GLN A 277 -6.71 -20.49 6.81
CA GLN A 277 -5.40 -20.58 7.46
C GLN A 277 -4.52 -19.43 6.99
N ILE A 278 -3.96 -18.69 7.95
CA ILE A 278 -2.95 -17.66 7.72
C ILE A 278 -1.66 -18.14 8.36
N THR A 279 -0.63 -18.33 7.54
CA THR A 279 0.66 -18.92 7.95
C THR A 279 1.81 -18.05 7.46
N ASN A 280 3.01 -18.27 8.00
CA ASN A 280 4.22 -17.51 7.63
C ASN A 280 4.00 -16.00 7.66
N GLY A 281 3.20 -15.52 8.61
CA GLY A 281 2.94 -14.10 8.78
C GLY A 281 4.16 -13.41 9.37
N HIS A 282 4.52 -12.27 8.80
CA HIS A 282 5.54 -11.36 9.32
C HIS A 282 5.03 -9.93 9.24
N TYR A 283 5.33 -9.16 10.27
CA TYR A 283 5.02 -7.75 10.34
C TYR A 283 6.14 -7.00 11.03
N LYS A 284 6.62 -5.97 10.36
CA LYS A 284 7.56 -5.03 10.93
C LYS A 284 7.16 -3.62 10.56
N ASP A 285 7.00 -2.78 11.56
CA ASP A 285 6.52 -1.41 11.35
C ASP A 285 6.93 -0.48 12.49
N TYR A 286 6.79 0.79 12.21
CA TYR A 286 6.90 1.88 13.15
C TYR A 286 5.53 2.24 13.72
N TYR A 287 5.45 2.42 15.03
CA TYR A 287 4.26 2.97 15.67
C TYR A 287 4.63 4.06 16.68
N SER A 288 3.75 5.05 16.83
CA SER A 288 3.90 6.15 17.79
C SER A 288 2.57 6.45 18.51
N TRP A 289 2.69 7.04 19.69
CA TRP A 289 1.56 7.52 20.50
C TRP A 289 1.00 8.85 19.98
#